data_AF-A0A838HX07-F1
#
_entry.id   AF-A0A838HX07-F1
#
_cell.length_a   1.000
_cell.length_b   1.000
_cell.length_c   1.000
_cell.angle_alpha   90.00
_cell.angle_beta   90.00
_cell.angle_gamma   90.00
#
_symmetry.space_group_name_H-M   'P 1'
#
loop_
_entity.id
_entity.type
_entity.pdbx_description
1 polymer ?
#
loop_
_entity_poly.entity_id
_entity_poly.type
_entity_poly.pdbx_seq_one_letter_code
_entity_poly.pdbx_strand_id
1 'polypeptide(L)'
;MAPATFAGAAPQVLQGRVVRDRDAIISAIREWVATHGEPPRAADWNPSSAKWSRQEWRIERYRAGRADGSPWPALNSAKRPFGGSLSEAIRAAGFTPAKPGPRRHNDVDLARADRSTVDAEGRALLDAALTQV
;
A
#
# COMPACT_ATOMS: atom_id res chain seq x y z
N MET A 1 -6.99 8.88 -43.48
CA MET A 1 -7.39 8.90 -42.05
C MET A 1 -6.41 7.99 -41.32
N ALA A 2 -5.41 8.57 -40.65
CA ALA A 2 -4.32 7.82 -40.01
C ALA A 2 -4.73 7.35 -38.60
N PRO A 3 -4.38 6.15 -38.15
CA PRO A 3 -4.58 5.74 -36.76
C PRO A 3 -3.54 6.42 -35.87
N ALA A 4 -4.01 7.08 -34.81
CA ALA A 4 -3.16 7.69 -33.78
C ALA A 4 -2.50 6.60 -32.93
N THR A 5 -1.19 6.45 -33.08
CA THR A 5 -0.34 5.66 -32.18
C THR A 5 -0.25 6.37 -30.83
N PHE A 6 -0.93 5.85 -29.80
CA PHE A 6 -0.59 6.20 -28.41
C PHE A 6 0.72 5.49 -28.06
N ALA A 7 1.84 6.17 -28.28
CA ALA A 7 3.13 5.74 -27.76
C ALA A 7 3.05 5.79 -26.23
N GLY A 8 3.03 4.61 -25.60
CA GLY A 8 3.16 4.49 -24.16
C GLY A 8 4.49 5.13 -23.74
N ALA A 9 4.41 6.24 -23.01
CA ALA A 9 5.58 6.87 -22.43
C ALA A 9 6.21 5.86 -21.46
N ALA A 10 7.41 5.39 -21.82
CA ALA A 10 8.23 4.64 -20.89
C ALA A 10 8.46 5.50 -19.64
N PRO A 11 8.42 4.92 -18.43
CA PRO A 11 8.71 5.66 -17.21
C PRO A 11 10.07 6.37 -17.31
N GLN A 12 10.06 7.69 -17.17
CA GLN A 12 11.26 8.52 -17.17
C GLN A 12 12.02 8.27 -15.86
N VAL A 13 13.24 7.75 -15.96
CA VAL A 13 14.11 7.49 -14.80
C VAL A 13 14.91 8.77 -14.51
N LEU A 14 14.39 9.65 -13.64
CA LEU A 14 15.18 10.72 -13.04
C LEU A 14 15.72 10.24 -11.68
N GLN A 15 17.04 10.10 -11.56
CA GLN A 15 17.76 9.79 -10.31
C GLN A 15 17.21 8.59 -9.51
N GLY A 16 17.17 7.39 -10.10
CA GLY A 16 16.87 6.14 -9.37
C GLY A 16 15.45 6.02 -8.79
N ARG A 17 14.60 7.04 -8.96
CA ARG A 17 13.17 6.98 -8.71
C ARG A 17 12.45 7.00 -10.03
N VAL A 18 11.73 5.91 -10.30
CA VAL A 18 10.78 5.87 -11.41
C VAL A 18 9.67 6.88 -11.11
N VAL A 19 9.73 8.04 -11.77
CA VAL A 19 8.63 9.00 -11.77
C VAL A 19 7.55 8.39 -12.63
N ARG A 20 6.54 7.81 -11.98
CA ARG A 20 5.34 7.33 -12.67
C ARG A 20 4.46 8.55 -12.93
N ASP A 21 4.29 8.89 -14.20
CA ASP A 21 3.27 9.84 -14.60
C ASP A 21 1.86 9.25 -14.41
N ARG A 22 0.85 10.08 -14.66
CA ARG A 22 -0.56 9.71 -14.47
C ARG A 22 -0.95 8.49 -15.31
N ASP A 23 -0.46 8.42 -16.55
CA ASP A 23 -0.83 7.38 -17.51
C ASP A 23 -0.15 6.04 -17.21
N ALA A 24 1.07 6.07 -16.69
CA ALA A 24 1.78 4.88 -16.21
C ALA A 24 1.04 4.23 -15.03
N ILE A 25 0.43 5.03 -14.14
CA ILE A 25 -0.39 4.50 -13.04
C ILE A 25 -1.70 3.93 -13.57
N ILE A 26 -2.38 4.62 -14.48
CA ILE A 26 -3.61 4.10 -15.11
C ILE A 26 -3.36 2.76 -15.78
N SER A 27 -2.25 2.65 -16.53
CA SER A 27 -1.85 1.42 -17.22
C SER A 27 -1.56 0.30 -16.21
N ALA A 28 -0.84 0.61 -15.12
CA ALA A 28 -0.59 -0.36 -14.05
C ALA A 28 -1.89 -0.83 -13.37
N ILE A 29 -2.89 0.04 -13.15
CA ILE A 29 -4.17 -0.37 -12.58
C ILE A 29 -4.91 -1.33 -13.53
N ARG A 30 -4.93 -1.02 -14.84
CA ARG A 30 -5.57 -1.87 -15.84
C ARG A 30 -4.91 -3.25 -15.93
N GLU A 31 -3.58 -3.29 -15.92
CA GLU A 31 -2.84 -4.55 -15.93
C GLU A 31 -3.05 -5.35 -14.64
N TRP A 32 -3.10 -4.68 -13.49
CA TRP A 32 -3.42 -5.33 -12.23
C TRP A 32 -4.79 -6.01 -12.29
N VAL A 33 -5.81 -5.32 -12.81
CA VAL A 33 -7.15 -5.89 -13.00
C VAL A 33 -7.12 -7.05 -13.99
N ALA A 34 -6.37 -6.95 -15.10
CA ALA A 34 -6.22 -8.05 -16.04
C ALA A 34 -5.56 -9.28 -15.40
N THR A 35 -4.63 -9.07 -14.47
CA THR A 35 -3.86 -10.14 -13.80
C THR A 35 -4.62 -10.77 -12.64
N HIS A 36 -5.39 -9.99 -11.89
CA HIS A 36 -5.98 -10.40 -10.61
C HIS A 36 -7.51 -10.30 -10.55
N GLY A 37 -8.16 -9.78 -11.60
CA GLY A 37 -9.62 -9.68 -11.74
C GLY A 37 -10.28 -8.55 -10.96
N GLU A 38 -9.58 -7.88 -10.05
CA GLU A 38 -10.12 -6.78 -9.23
C GLU A 38 -9.15 -5.58 -9.17
N PRO A 39 -9.65 -4.33 -9.01
CA PRO A 39 -8.78 -3.17 -8.83
C PRO A 39 -7.91 -3.29 -7.57
N PRO A 40 -6.68 -2.74 -7.58
CA PRO A 40 -5.78 -2.83 -6.44
C PRO A 40 -6.33 -2.05 -5.25
N ARG A 41 -6.23 -2.63 -4.05
CA ARG A 41 -6.45 -1.91 -2.79
C ARG A 41 -5.15 -1.28 -2.31
N ALA A 42 -5.27 -0.39 -1.33
CA ALA A 42 -4.10 0.24 -0.72
C ALA A 42 -3.08 -0.79 -0.18
N ALA A 43 -3.55 -1.90 0.38
CA ALA A 43 -2.70 -2.97 0.91
C ALA A 43 -1.98 -3.77 -0.19
N ASP A 44 -2.55 -3.87 -1.38
CA ASP A 44 -1.92 -4.58 -2.50
C ASP A 44 -0.66 -3.87 -2.98
N TRP A 45 -0.65 -2.53 -2.94
CA TRP A 45 0.51 -1.71 -3.33
C TRP A 45 1.31 -1.18 -2.13
N ASN A 46 1.06 -1.72 -0.93
CA ASN A 46 1.77 -1.39 0.30
C ASN A 46 2.08 -2.66 1.12
N PRO A 47 3.26 -3.28 0.90
CA PRO A 47 3.66 -4.49 1.62
C PRO A 47 3.64 -4.34 3.14
N SER A 48 4.00 -3.17 3.67
CA SER A 48 3.95 -2.91 5.11
C SER A 48 2.51 -2.98 5.63
N SER A 49 1.55 -2.36 4.93
CA SER A 49 0.13 -2.40 5.32
C SER A 49 -0.45 -3.81 5.22
N ALA A 50 -0.08 -4.58 4.20
CA ALA A 50 -0.46 -5.99 4.07
C ALA A 50 0.08 -6.84 5.23
N LYS A 51 1.34 -6.63 5.63
CA LYS A 51 1.98 -7.30 6.78
C LYS A 51 1.22 -7.04 8.09
N TRP A 52 0.90 -5.77 8.37
CA TRP A 52 0.13 -5.40 9.57
C TRP A 52 -1.29 -5.95 9.60
N SER A 53 -1.83 -6.32 8.43
CA SER A 53 -3.17 -6.87 8.29
C SER A 53 -3.18 -8.40 8.17
N ARG A 54 -2.01 -9.07 8.28
CA ARG A 54 -1.82 -10.52 8.07
C ARG A 54 -2.39 -11.01 6.73
N GLN A 55 -2.06 -10.29 5.67
CA GLN A 55 -2.51 -10.60 4.30
C GLN A 55 -1.29 -10.81 3.41
N GLU A 56 -0.49 -11.82 3.77
CA GLU A 56 0.79 -12.17 3.13
C GLU A 56 0.61 -12.45 1.63
N TRP A 57 -0.52 -13.03 1.23
CA TRP A 57 -0.87 -13.27 -0.17
C TRP A 57 -0.89 -11.99 -1.03
N ARG A 58 -1.17 -10.81 -0.44
CA ARG A 58 -1.06 -9.52 -1.15
C ARG A 58 0.39 -9.11 -1.38
N ILE A 59 1.27 -9.43 -0.43
CA ILE A 59 2.70 -9.17 -0.55
C ILE A 59 3.27 -10.03 -1.68
N GLU A 60 2.83 -11.27 -1.78
CA GLU A 60 3.22 -12.18 -2.86
C GLU A 60 2.77 -11.65 -4.23
N ARG A 61 1.50 -11.23 -4.37
CA ARG A 61 1.00 -10.58 -5.61
C ARG A 61 1.83 -9.34 -5.97
N TYR A 62 2.14 -8.50 -4.98
CA TYR A 62 2.98 -7.33 -5.19
C TYR A 62 4.40 -7.68 -5.66
N ARG A 63 4.99 -8.73 -5.09
CA ARG A 63 6.36 -9.19 -5.41
C ARG A 63 6.45 -9.95 -6.73
N ALA A 64 5.36 -10.58 -7.17
CA ALA A 64 5.29 -11.24 -8.48
C ALA A 64 5.60 -10.27 -9.63
N GLY A 65 5.37 -8.97 -9.42
CA GLY A 65 5.66 -7.94 -10.41
C GLY A 65 4.65 -7.94 -11.57
N ARG A 66 4.93 -7.09 -12.55
CA ARG A 66 4.16 -6.91 -13.78
C ARG A 66 4.61 -7.93 -14.84
N ALA A 67 3.82 -8.09 -15.90
CA ALA A 67 4.13 -9.02 -16.99
C ALA A 67 5.46 -8.71 -17.69
N ASP A 68 5.89 -7.44 -17.67
CA ASP A 68 7.17 -6.96 -18.19
C ASP A 68 8.36 -7.17 -17.23
N GLY A 69 8.14 -7.81 -16.08
CA GLY A 69 9.13 -7.99 -15.02
C GLY A 69 9.39 -6.74 -14.17
N SER A 70 8.74 -5.62 -14.46
CA SER A 70 8.85 -4.40 -13.66
C SER A 70 8.03 -4.51 -12.36
N PRO A 71 8.43 -3.82 -11.28
CA PRO A 71 7.64 -3.85 -10.06
C PRO A 71 6.30 -3.10 -10.24
N TRP A 72 5.29 -3.55 -9.49
CA TRP A 72 4.08 -2.76 -9.28
C TRP A 72 4.41 -1.42 -8.62
N PRO A 73 3.67 -0.34 -8.92
CA PRO A 73 3.91 0.95 -8.29
C PRO A 73 3.62 0.87 -6.78
N ALA A 74 4.49 1.48 -5.98
CA ALA A 74 4.21 1.67 -4.56
C ALA A 74 3.01 2.62 -4.36
N LEU A 75 2.20 2.38 -3.32
CA LEU A 75 0.97 3.13 -3.03
C LEU A 75 1.15 4.66 -3.06
N ASN A 76 2.21 5.16 -2.43
CA ASN A 76 2.45 6.60 -2.35
C ASN A 76 2.85 7.21 -3.70
N SER A 77 3.55 6.44 -4.55
CA SER A 77 3.86 6.86 -5.91
C SER A 77 2.59 6.86 -6.78
N ALA A 78 1.74 5.84 -6.62
CA ALA A 78 0.50 5.71 -7.37
C ALA A 78 -0.51 6.82 -7.11
N LYS A 79 -0.67 7.26 -5.85
CA LYS A 79 -1.67 8.26 -5.48
C LYS A 79 -1.24 9.71 -5.76
N ARG A 80 0.07 9.97 -5.89
CA ARG A 80 0.65 11.33 -6.00
C ARG A 80 0.12 12.10 -7.22
N PRO A 81 -0.01 11.52 -8.44
CA PRO A 81 -0.61 12.21 -9.59
C PRO A 81 -2.14 12.44 -9.49
N PHE A 82 -2.78 11.92 -8.44
CA PHE A 82 -4.24 11.94 -8.25
C PHE A 82 -4.63 12.59 -6.92
N GLY A 83 -3.93 13.66 -6.53
CA GLY A 83 -4.25 14.43 -5.32
C GLY A 83 -4.11 13.62 -4.03
N GLY A 84 -3.29 12.56 -4.03
CA GLY A 84 -3.12 11.70 -2.86
C GLY A 84 -4.17 10.60 -2.71
N SER A 85 -5.03 10.36 -3.71
CA SER A 85 -6.11 9.38 -3.66
C SER A 85 -5.90 8.22 -4.64
N LEU A 86 -5.81 6.99 -4.11
CA LEU A 86 -5.83 5.78 -4.95
C LEU A 86 -7.21 5.58 -5.60
N SER A 87 -8.29 5.94 -4.91
CA SER A 87 -9.66 5.83 -5.46
C SER A 87 -9.84 6.69 -6.71
N GLU A 88 -9.23 7.89 -6.74
CA GLU A 88 -9.23 8.74 -7.94
C GLU A 88 -8.44 8.12 -9.09
N ALA A 89 -7.30 7.47 -8.79
CA ALA A 89 -6.56 6.73 -9.79
C ALA A 89 -7.36 5.56 -10.38
N ILE A 90 -8.06 4.81 -9.53
CA ILE A 90 -8.92 3.68 -9.95
C ILE A 90 -10.09 4.17 -10.82
N ARG A 91 -10.72 5.28 -10.44
CA ARG A 91 -11.77 5.93 -11.25
C ARG A 91 -11.23 6.38 -12.61
N ALA A 92 -10.07 7.03 -12.63
CA ALA A 92 -9.42 7.46 -13.86
C ALA A 92 -9.04 6.28 -14.78
N ALA A 93 -8.75 5.11 -14.21
CA ALA A 93 -8.51 3.89 -14.97
C ALA A 93 -9.78 3.25 -15.55
N GLY A 94 -10.97 3.72 -15.16
CA GLY A 94 -12.27 3.24 -15.63
C GLY A 94 -12.94 2.22 -14.70
N PHE A 95 -12.47 2.08 -13.45
CA PHE A 95 -12.99 1.09 -12.51
C PHE A 95 -13.65 1.72 -11.30
N THR A 96 -14.48 0.94 -10.62
CA THR A 96 -15.09 1.33 -9.34
C THR A 96 -14.14 0.96 -8.19
N PRO A 97 -13.75 1.91 -7.31
CA PRO A 97 -12.92 1.61 -6.14
C PRO A 97 -13.62 0.63 -5.19
N ALA A 98 -12.85 -0.31 -4.63
CA ALA A 98 -13.34 -1.18 -3.57
C ALA A 98 -13.81 -0.33 -2.37
N LYS A 99 -14.88 -0.77 -1.70
CA LYS A 99 -15.38 -0.11 -0.48
C LYS A 99 -14.23 0.03 0.53
N PRO A 100 -14.05 1.23 1.15
CA PRO A 100 -13.08 1.40 2.20
C PRO A 100 -13.30 0.34 3.28
N GLY A 101 -12.21 -0.30 3.71
CA GLY A 101 -12.27 -1.20 4.87
C GLY A 101 -12.66 -0.42 6.13
N PRO A 102 -13.07 -1.13 7.20
CA PRO A 102 -13.35 -0.49 8.48
C PRO A 102 -12.15 0.35 8.90
N ARG A 103 -12.37 1.64 9.20
CA ARG A 103 -11.31 2.47 9.77
C ARG A 103 -10.94 1.86 11.12
N ARG A 104 -9.65 1.65 11.37
CA ARG A 104 -9.19 1.42 12.75
C ARG A 104 -9.59 2.67 13.54
N HIS A 105 -10.49 2.52 14.51
CA HIS A 105 -10.63 3.51 15.56
C HIS A 105 -9.31 3.50 16.32
N ASN A 106 -8.51 4.54 16.12
CA ASN A 106 -7.35 4.84 16.96
C ASN A 106 -7.82 5.60 18.23
N ASP A 107 -8.98 5.24 18.79
CA ASP A 107 -9.33 5.67 20.13
C ASP A 107 -8.48 4.85 21.10
N VAL A 108 -7.23 5.30 21.28
CA VAL A 108 -6.50 5.01 22.49
C VAL A 108 -7.23 5.81 23.56
N ASP A 109 -8.08 5.14 24.32
CA ASP A 109 -8.62 5.70 25.56
C ASP A 109 -7.44 5.96 26.50
N LEU A 110 -6.93 7.19 26.49
CA LEU A 110 -5.77 7.61 27.28
C LEU A 110 -6.03 7.37 28.78
N ALA A 111 -7.28 7.41 29.23
CA ALA A 111 -7.65 7.10 30.62
C ALA A 111 -7.56 5.59 30.95
N ARG A 112 -7.62 4.71 29.95
CA ARG A 112 -7.32 3.27 30.10
C ARG A 112 -5.83 2.96 29.95
N ALA A 113 -5.13 3.72 29.11
CA ALA A 113 -3.68 3.59 28.94
C ALA A 113 -2.90 4.00 30.21
N ASP A 114 -3.38 5.00 30.95
CA ASP A 114 -2.75 5.47 32.20
C ASP A 114 -2.75 4.39 33.30
N ARG A 115 -3.83 3.61 33.38
CA ARG A 115 -3.96 2.44 34.29
C ARG A 115 -3.03 1.27 33.96
N SER A 116 -2.36 1.28 32.81
CA SER A 116 -1.49 0.19 32.35
C SER A 116 0.00 0.53 32.49
N THR A 117 0.35 1.63 33.17
CA THR A 117 1.73 1.91 33.51
C THR A 117 2.19 0.90 34.56
N VAL A 118 3.09 0.00 34.18
CA VAL A 118 3.76 -0.92 35.12
C VAL A 118 4.40 -0.06 36.20
N ASP A 119 3.93 -0.17 37.42
CA ASP A 119 4.50 0.55 38.55
C ASP A 119 5.97 0.15 38.78
N ALA A 120 6.67 0.93 39.59
CA ALA A 120 8.09 0.67 39.87
C ALA A 120 8.32 -0.73 40.49
N GLU A 121 7.32 -1.25 41.20
CA GLU A 121 7.33 -2.57 41.83
C GLU A 121 7.19 -3.71 40.80
N GLY A 122 6.29 -3.58 39.84
CA GLY A 122 6.14 -4.51 38.73
C GLY A 122 7.38 -4.56 37.82
N ARG A 123 8.09 -3.44 37.67
CA ARG A 123 9.40 -3.40 36.98
C ARG A 123 10.50 -4.10 37.78
N ALA A 124 10.56 -3.90 39.09
CA ALA A 124 11.52 -4.60 39.94
C ALA A 124 11.31 -6.13 39.94
N LEU A 125 10.05 -6.59 39.93
CA LEU A 125 9.71 -8.01 39.83
C LEU A 125 10.12 -8.64 38.49
N LEU A 126 9.95 -7.91 37.37
CA LEU A 126 10.39 -8.36 36.05
C LEU A 126 11.91 -8.44 35.93
N ASP A 127 12.64 -7.46 36.45
CA ASP A 127 14.12 -7.46 36.46
C ASP A 127 14.67 -8.58 37.35
N ALA A 128 14.04 -8.83 38.51
CA ALA A 128 14.40 -9.94 39.39
C ALA A 128 14.20 -11.30 38.71
N ALA A 129 13.11 -11.46 37.96
CA ALA A 129 12.82 -12.70 37.21
C ALA A 129 13.79 -12.93 36.04
N LEU A 130 14.27 -11.86 35.39
CA LEU A 130 15.24 -11.96 34.28
C LEU A 130 16.68 -12.23 34.74
N THR A 131 16.99 -11.97 36.01
CA THR A 131 18.34 -12.15 36.59
C THR A 131 18.59 -13.58 37.12
N GLN A 132 17.57 -14.45 37.13
CA GLN A 132 17.69 -15.85 37.56
C GLN A 132 18.00 -16.86 36.44
N VAL A 133 18.52 -16.41 35.28
CA VAL A 133 18.96 -17.28 34.17
C VAL A 133 20.48 -17.35 34.09
#